data_AF-A0A523MCJ9-F1
#
_entry.id   AF-A0A523MCJ9-F1
#
_cell.length_a   1.000
_cell.length_b   1.000
_cell.length_c   1.000
_cell.angle_alpha   90.00
_cell.angle_beta   90.00
_cell.angle_gamma   90.00
#
_symmetry.space_group_name_H-M   'P 1'
#
loop_
_entity.id
_entity.type
_entity.pdbx_description
1 polymer ?
#
loop_
_entity_poly.entity_id
_entity_poly.type
_entity_poly.pdbx_seq_one_letter_code
_entity_poly.pdbx_strand_id
1 'polypeptide(L)'
;MKRFGAKCVRSRTKGAAIVEFVIVLPICLILIMATAEFGRAFLQYNTLTKSVRDGVRYVAANALVGSTGVVSINGAVRAQAQNLVVYGNTAGTGSALLPDLTTSAVTVAGAGGGNVSVSVAYPYAAIFVFIPGFFYGGNTATNSYSLQAAMTMRAL
;
A
#
# COMPACT_ATOMS: atom_id res chain seq x y z
N MET A 1 -13.51 -3.10 82.82
CA MET A 1 -14.10 -4.05 81.85
C MET A 1 -14.10 -3.41 80.45
N LYS A 2 -13.65 -4.19 79.44
CA LYS A 2 -13.80 -4.03 77.97
C LYS A 2 -13.10 -2.85 77.27
N ARG A 3 -11.89 -3.13 76.76
CA ARG A 3 -11.29 -2.40 75.62
C ARG A 3 -11.71 -3.09 74.32
N PHE A 4 -12.50 -2.42 73.49
CA PHE A 4 -12.81 -2.88 72.13
C PHE A 4 -11.68 -2.46 71.18
N GLY A 5 -10.95 -3.43 70.66
CA GLY A 5 -9.92 -3.20 69.63
C GLY A 5 -10.56 -3.01 68.26
N ALA A 6 -10.31 -1.86 67.63
CA ALA A 6 -10.68 -1.63 66.24
C ALA A 6 -9.79 -2.47 65.31
N LYS A 7 -10.37 -3.41 64.56
CA LYS A 7 -9.68 -4.07 63.44
C LYS A 7 -9.66 -3.10 62.26
N CYS A 8 -8.49 -2.55 61.96
CA CYS A 8 -8.24 -1.84 60.70
C CYS A 8 -8.18 -2.88 59.56
N VAL A 9 -9.23 -2.95 58.74
CA VAL A 9 -9.22 -3.76 57.52
C VAL A 9 -8.38 -3.02 56.48
N ARG A 10 -7.16 -3.52 56.25
CA ARG A 10 -6.21 -3.03 55.25
C ARG A 10 -6.78 -3.28 53.85
N SER A 11 -7.22 -2.24 53.15
CA SER A 11 -7.58 -2.35 51.73
C SER A 11 -6.31 -2.58 50.90
N ARG A 12 -6.20 -3.77 50.29
CA ARG A 12 -4.99 -4.22 49.58
C ARG A 12 -5.30 -4.56 48.13
N THR A 13 -6.00 -3.67 47.43
CA THR A 13 -6.43 -3.88 46.03
C THR A 13 -6.19 -2.68 45.11
N LYS A 14 -5.36 -1.71 45.49
CA LYS A 14 -5.14 -0.50 44.68
C LYS A 14 -4.15 -0.65 43.50
N GLY A 15 -3.61 -1.84 43.25
CA GLY A 15 -2.59 -2.06 42.19
C GLY A 15 -2.86 -3.21 41.22
N ALA A 16 -3.81 -4.11 41.52
CA ALA A 16 -4.04 -5.30 40.68
C ALA A 16 -4.57 -4.93 39.29
N ALA A 17 -5.46 -3.92 39.19
CA ALA A 17 -6.01 -3.46 37.92
C ALA A 17 -4.94 -2.86 36.97
N ILE A 18 -3.91 -2.20 37.52
CA ILE A 18 -2.79 -1.67 36.72
C ILE A 18 -1.96 -2.83 36.15
N VAL A 19 -1.72 -3.88 36.96
CA VAL A 19 -0.96 -5.06 36.51
C VAL A 19 -1.70 -5.81 35.40
N GLU A 20 -3.02 -5.98 35.53
CA GLU A 20 -3.85 -6.60 34.50
C GLU A 20 -3.84 -5.79 33.20
N PHE A 21 -3.96 -4.46 33.28
CA PHE A 21 -3.88 -3.58 32.12
C PHE A 21 -2.52 -3.66 31.42
N VAL A 22 -1.41 -3.69 32.16
CA VAL A 22 -0.06 -3.78 31.59
C VAL A 22 0.16 -5.08 30.81
N ILE A 23 -0.50 -6.18 31.21
CA ILE A 23 -0.41 -7.48 30.52
C ILE A 23 -1.26 -7.48 29.24
N VAL A 24 -2.45 -6.86 29.26
CA VAL A 24 -3.36 -6.83 28.11
C VAL A 24 -2.94 -5.80 27.06
N LEU A 25 -2.39 -4.66 27.51
CA LEU A 25 -1.93 -3.56 26.65
C LEU A 25 -1.06 -3.98 25.45
N PRO A 26 0.01 -4.79 25.59
CA PRO A 26 0.85 -5.17 24.45
C PRO A 26 0.06 -5.92 23.37
N ILE A 27 -0.89 -6.77 23.75
CA ILE A 27 -1.74 -7.50 22.80
C ILE A 27 -2.67 -6.52 22.06
N CYS A 28 -3.29 -5.60 22.79
CA CYS A 28 -4.13 -4.56 22.18
C CYS A 28 -3.34 -3.66 21.21
N LEU A 29 -2.11 -3.26 21.56
CA LEU A 29 -1.25 -2.45 20.69
C LEU A 29 -0.89 -3.18 19.39
N ILE A 30 -0.56 -4.46 19.46
CA ILE A 30 -0.26 -5.27 18.27
C ILE A 30 -1.47 -5.32 17.34
N LEU A 31 -2.68 -5.52 17.87
CA LEU A 31 -3.91 -5.55 17.06
C LEU A 31 -4.20 -4.21 16.38
N ILE A 32 -4.02 -3.10 17.10
CA ILE A 32 -4.21 -1.75 16.54
C ILE A 32 -3.18 -1.47 15.44
N MET A 33 -1.90 -1.79 15.68
CA MET A 33 -0.84 -1.61 14.68
C MET A 33 -1.06 -2.50 13.45
N ALA A 34 -1.50 -3.74 13.64
CA ALA A 34 -1.80 -4.68 12.54
C ALA A 34 -2.92 -4.16 11.64
N THR A 35 -4.04 -3.76 12.25
CA THR A 35 -5.18 -3.22 11.52
C THR A 35 -4.86 -1.89 10.85
N ALA A 36 -4.06 -1.03 11.50
CA ALA A 36 -3.60 0.23 10.92
C ALA A 36 -2.69 0.03 9.70
N GLU A 37 -1.69 -0.86 9.77
CA GLU A 37 -0.81 -1.15 8.63
C GLU A 37 -1.59 -1.77 7.48
N PHE A 38 -2.49 -2.72 7.78
CA PHE A 38 -3.36 -3.33 6.77
C PHE A 38 -4.24 -2.29 6.08
N GLY A 39 -4.85 -1.37 6.84
CA GLY A 39 -5.64 -0.27 6.26
C GLY A 39 -4.81 0.61 5.33
N ARG A 40 -3.58 0.96 5.73
CA ARG A 40 -2.67 1.75 4.89
C ARG A 40 -2.26 1.00 3.62
N ALA A 41 -1.90 -0.28 3.72
CA ALA A 41 -1.57 -1.13 2.57
C ALA A 41 -2.74 -1.21 1.59
N PHE A 42 -3.95 -1.40 2.11
CA PHE A 42 -5.17 -1.48 1.30
C PHE A 42 -5.46 -0.16 0.57
N LEU A 43 -5.31 0.98 1.24
CA LEU A 43 -5.48 2.29 0.59
C LEU A 43 -4.47 2.49 -0.54
N GLN A 44 -3.19 2.18 -0.32
CA GLN A 44 -2.16 2.28 -1.36
C GLN A 44 -2.44 1.35 -2.54
N TYR A 45 -2.84 0.10 -2.30
CA TYR A 45 -3.21 -0.84 -3.35
C TYR A 45 -4.39 -0.35 -4.21
N ASN A 46 -5.41 0.23 -3.58
CA ASN A 46 -6.55 0.80 -4.29
C ASN A 46 -6.17 2.01 -5.14
N THR A 47 -5.34 2.92 -4.60
CA THR A 47 -4.82 4.06 -5.36
C THR A 47 -3.97 3.59 -6.55
N LEU A 48 -3.10 2.61 -6.34
CA LEU A 48 -2.30 2.00 -7.40
C LEU A 48 -3.19 1.42 -8.50
N THR A 49 -4.18 0.60 -8.14
CA THR A 49 -5.13 -0.01 -9.08
C THR A 49 -5.90 1.02 -9.89
N LYS A 50 -6.32 2.13 -9.26
CA LYS A 50 -6.99 3.25 -9.94
C LYS A 50 -6.05 3.94 -10.95
N SER A 51 -4.83 4.27 -10.51
CA SER A 51 -3.84 4.93 -11.38
C SER A 51 -3.46 4.08 -12.60
N VAL A 52 -3.30 2.75 -12.43
CA VAL A 52 -3.04 1.81 -13.52
C VAL A 52 -4.20 1.78 -14.51
N ARG A 53 -5.44 1.82 -14.02
CA ARG A 53 -6.62 1.86 -14.89
C ARG A 53 -6.63 3.11 -15.78
N ASP A 54 -6.31 4.26 -15.21
CA ASP A 54 -6.29 5.52 -15.93
C ASP A 54 -5.13 5.55 -16.94
N GLY A 55 -3.97 5.02 -16.55
CA GLY A 55 -2.83 4.80 -17.46
C GLY A 55 -3.16 3.89 -18.63
N VAL A 56 -3.77 2.72 -18.39
CA VAL A 56 -4.19 1.79 -19.46
C VAL A 56 -5.20 2.45 -20.39
N ARG A 57 -6.20 3.17 -19.86
CA ARG A 57 -7.19 3.87 -20.69
C ARG A 57 -6.54 4.89 -21.60
N TYR A 58 -5.57 5.63 -21.08
CA TYR A 58 -4.81 6.58 -21.87
C TYR A 58 -4.02 5.89 -22.99
N VAL A 59 -3.32 4.79 -22.68
CA VAL A 59 -2.59 4.02 -23.69
C VAL A 59 -3.56 3.44 -24.71
N ALA A 60 -4.68 2.87 -24.28
CA ALA A 60 -5.68 2.28 -25.17
C ALA A 60 -6.22 3.29 -26.18
N ALA A 61 -6.43 4.55 -25.76
CA ALA A 61 -6.92 5.62 -26.64
C ALA A 61 -5.85 6.26 -27.54
N ASN A 62 -4.55 6.03 -27.27
CA ASN A 62 -3.46 6.74 -27.97
C ASN A 62 -2.41 5.79 -28.61
N ALA A 63 -2.52 4.47 -28.43
CA ALA A 63 -1.56 3.49 -28.92
C ALA A 63 -1.90 2.91 -30.31
N LEU A 64 -2.96 3.38 -30.97
CA LEU A 64 -3.31 2.94 -32.32
C LEU A 64 -2.68 3.82 -33.39
N VAL A 65 -2.15 3.18 -34.43
CA VAL A 65 -1.65 3.88 -35.62
C VAL A 65 -2.74 3.87 -36.70
N GLY A 66 -3.53 4.94 -36.74
CA GLY A 66 -4.64 5.07 -37.67
C GLY A 66 -5.70 3.96 -37.51
N SER A 67 -6.45 3.66 -38.57
CA SER A 67 -7.54 2.67 -38.53
C SER A 67 -7.07 1.21 -38.75
N THR A 68 -5.77 0.94 -38.64
CA THR A 68 -5.18 -0.36 -39.04
C THR A 68 -5.27 -1.46 -37.98
N GLY A 69 -5.70 -1.13 -36.76
CA GLY A 69 -5.77 -2.08 -35.64
C GLY A 69 -4.41 -2.52 -35.08
N VAL A 70 -3.31 -1.91 -35.55
CA VAL A 70 -1.95 -2.19 -35.09
C VAL A 70 -1.63 -1.31 -33.87
N VAL A 71 -1.24 -1.95 -32.77
CA VAL A 71 -0.79 -1.29 -31.54
C VAL A 71 0.66 -0.86 -31.72
N SER A 72 0.91 0.45 -31.75
CA SER A 72 2.25 1.02 -31.67
C SER A 72 2.33 2.02 -30.52
N ILE A 73 3.13 1.67 -29.51
CA ILE A 73 3.29 2.49 -28.32
C ILE A 73 4.48 3.43 -28.55
N ASN A 74 4.18 4.67 -28.93
CA ASN A 74 5.21 5.72 -29.06
C ASN A 74 5.87 6.00 -27.70
N GLY A 75 7.16 6.37 -27.70
CA GLY A 75 7.88 6.82 -26.50
C GLY A 75 7.17 7.96 -25.75
N ALA A 76 6.51 8.87 -26.46
CA ALA A 76 5.71 9.95 -25.84
C ALA A 76 4.48 9.40 -25.11
N VAL A 77 3.70 8.52 -25.75
CA VAL A 77 2.52 7.88 -25.15
C VAL A 77 2.92 7.04 -23.94
N ARG A 78 4.04 6.32 -24.02
CA ARG A 78 4.60 5.57 -22.90
C ARG A 78 4.97 6.49 -21.74
N ALA A 79 5.70 7.58 -21.99
CA ALA A 79 6.10 8.52 -20.95
C ALA A 79 4.88 9.18 -20.30
N GLN A 80 3.88 9.60 -21.08
CA GLN A 80 2.64 10.19 -20.58
C GLN A 80 1.80 9.19 -19.77
N ALA A 81 1.76 7.93 -20.19
CA ALA A 81 1.11 6.86 -19.43
C ALA A 81 1.82 6.57 -18.10
N GLN A 82 3.16 6.51 -18.11
CA GLN A 82 3.95 6.36 -16.89
C GLN A 82 3.73 7.56 -15.95
N ASN A 83 3.70 8.78 -16.49
CA ASN A 83 3.42 9.99 -15.72
C ASN A 83 2.00 9.99 -15.12
N LEU A 84 0.99 9.53 -15.88
CA LEU A 84 -0.37 9.40 -15.37
C LEU A 84 -0.45 8.40 -14.20
N VAL A 85 0.25 7.27 -14.31
CA VAL A 85 0.27 6.26 -13.25
C VAL A 85 0.97 6.77 -11.98
N VAL A 86 2.06 7.51 -12.13
CA VAL A 86 2.86 7.98 -10.98
C VAL A 86 2.32 9.26 -10.37
N TYR A 87 1.93 10.23 -11.18
CA TYR A 87 1.60 11.61 -10.75
C TYR A 87 0.14 11.98 -10.97
N GLY A 88 -0.67 11.12 -11.61
CA GLY A 88 -2.06 11.42 -11.95
C GLY A 88 -2.23 12.44 -13.08
N ASN A 89 -1.15 12.83 -13.77
CA ASN A 89 -1.20 13.77 -14.90
C ASN A 89 -0.19 13.39 -15.99
N THR A 90 -0.48 13.74 -17.25
CA THR A 90 0.39 13.42 -18.39
C THR A 90 1.71 14.22 -18.40
N ALA A 91 1.74 15.38 -17.75
CA ALA A 91 2.91 16.25 -17.68
C ALA A 91 3.99 15.75 -16.71
N GLY A 92 3.68 14.79 -15.83
CA GLY A 92 4.63 14.26 -14.85
C GLY A 92 5.02 15.28 -13.76
N THR A 93 4.10 16.17 -13.42
CA THR A 93 4.33 17.26 -12.47
C THR A 93 3.70 16.98 -11.11
N GLY A 94 4.22 17.61 -10.05
CA GLY A 94 3.73 17.44 -8.68
C GLY A 94 4.31 16.21 -7.97
N SER A 95 3.75 15.91 -6.81
CA SER A 95 4.17 14.75 -6.00
C SER A 95 3.59 13.46 -6.56
N ALA A 96 4.33 12.36 -6.43
CA ALA A 96 3.81 11.04 -6.76
C ALA A 96 2.58 10.70 -5.90
N LEU A 97 1.63 9.97 -6.51
CA LEU A 97 0.39 9.52 -5.85
C LEU A 97 0.67 8.59 -4.66
N LEU A 98 1.76 7.82 -4.75
CA LEU A 98 2.26 6.97 -3.69
C LEU A 98 3.72 7.36 -3.36
N PRO A 99 4.14 7.31 -2.08
CA PRO A 99 5.54 7.52 -1.68
C PRO A 99 6.48 6.56 -2.41
N ASP A 100 7.65 7.01 -2.85
CA ASP A 100 8.67 6.17 -3.52
C ASP A 100 8.24 5.48 -4.83
N LEU A 101 7.05 5.81 -5.35
CA LEU A 101 6.61 5.34 -6.67
C LEU A 101 7.34 6.14 -7.75
N THR A 102 8.01 5.43 -8.65
CA THR A 102 8.78 6.00 -9.76
C THR A 102 8.27 5.50 -11.10
N THR A 103 8.51 6.25 -12.17
CA THR A 103 8.09 5.87 -13.53
C THR A 103 8.79 4.60 -14.03
N SER A 104 9.97 4.28 -13.50
CA SER A 104 10.68 3.01 -13.77
C SER A 104 9.96 1.79 -13.24
N ALA A 105 9.09 1.93 -12.23
CA ALA A 105 8.28 0.83 -11.72
C ALA A 105 7.11 0.46 -12.63
N VAL A 106 6.82 1.28 -13.66
CA VAL A 106 5.66 1.16 -14.55
C VAL A 106 6.11 0.60 -15.91
N THR A 107 5.56 -0.56 -16.27
CA THR A 107 5.77 -1.19 -17.57
C THR A 107 4.52 -1.02 -18.43
N VAL A 108 4.70 -0.49 -19.64
CA VAL A 108 3.63 -0.32 -20.64
C VAL A 108 4.00 -1.16 -21.86
N ALA A 109 3.13 -2.10 -22.24
CA ALA A 109 3.40 -3.05 -23.31
C ALA A 109 2.16 -3.34 -24.17
N GLY A 110 2.38 -3.81 -25.39
CA GLY A 110 1.32 -4.42 -26.20
C GLY A 110 1.09 -5.85 -25.71
N ALA A 111 -0.18 -6.24 -25.54
CA ALA A 111 -0.59 -7.57 -25.07
C ALA A 111 -1.09 -8.47 -26.21
N GLY A 112 -0.81 -8.11 -27.47
CA GLY A 112 -1.26 -8.83 -28.66
C GLY A 112 -2.75 -8.65 -28.95
N GLY A 113 -3.18 -8.95 -30.19
CA GLY A 113 -4.59 -8.92 -30.58
C GLY A 113 -5.28 -7.55 -30.46
N GLY A 114 -4.53 -6.46 -30.60
CA GLY A 114 -5.07 -5.10 -30.41
C GLY A 114 -5.18 -4.67 -28.93
N ASN A 115 -4.62 -5.44 -27.99
CA ASN A 115 -4.65 -5.12 -26.57
C ASN A 115 -3.37 -4.43 -26.10
N VAL A 116 -3.51 -3.58 -25.10
CA VAL A 116 -2.43 -2.91 -24.38
C VAL A 116 -2.49 -3.28 -22.91
N SER A 117 -1.33 -3.42 -22.27
CA SER A 117 -1.17 -3.70 -20.87
C SER A 117 -0.34 -2.63 -20.18
N VAL A 118 -0.72 -2.30 -18.95
CA VAL A 118 0.13 -1.53 -18.03
C VAL A 118 0.23 -2.32 -16.73
N SER A 119 1.45 -2.52 -16.27
CA SER A 119 1.75 -3.16 -14.99
C SER A 119 2.67 -2.29 -14.15
N VAL A 120 2.52 -2.39 -12.83
CA VAL A 120 3.30 -1.64 -11.86
C VAL A 120 3.74 -2.56 -10.74
N ALA A 121 5.02 -2.49 -10.38
CA ALA A 121 5.59 -3.15 -9.23
C ALA A 121 5.97 -2.10 -8.17
N TYR A 122 5.10 -1.88 -7.20
CA TYR A 122 5.28 -0.84 -6.19
C TYR A 122 5.95 -1.39 -4.93
N PRO A 123 7.15 -0.93 -4.53
CA PRO A 123 7.80 -1.38 -3.31
C PRO A 123 7.09 -0.81 -2.08
N TYR A 124 6.35 -1.65 -1.37
CA TYR A 124 5.62 -1.24 -0.17
C TYR A 124 6.53 -1.24 1.06
N ALA A 125 6.70 -0.07 1.68
CA ALA A 125 7.40 0.10 2.95
C ALA A 125 6.42 0.20 4.12
N ALA A 126 6.42 -0.84 4.97
CA ALA A 126 5.64 -0.84 6.21
C ALA A 126 6.21 0.18 7.21
N ILE A 127 5.34 0.91 7.91
CA ILE A 127 5.78 1.81 9.00
C ILE A 127 6.05 1.00 10.26
N PHE A 128 5.17 0.05 10.57
CA PHE A 128 5.29 -0.79 11.75
C PHE A 128 6.17 -2.02 11.47
N VAL A 129 7.49 -1.81 11.61
CA VAL A 129 8.56 -2.82 11.48
C VAL A 129 8.34 -4.07 12.34
N PHE A 130 7.56 -3.94 13.42
CA PHE A 130 7.29 -5.00 14.38
C PHE A 130 6.56 -6.21 13.77
N ILE A 131 5.63 -6.04 12.82
CA ILE A 131 4.85 -7.18 12.31
C ILE A 131 5.65 -8.05 11.31
N PRO A 132 6.34 -7.48 10.31
CA PRO A 132 7.19 -8.28 9.42
C PRO A 132 8.41 -8.86 10.16
N GLY A 133 9.04 -8.08 11.04
CA GLY A 133 10.25 -8.50 11.76
C GLY A 133 10.02 -9.58 12.82
N PHE A 134 8.89 -9.53 13.54
CA PHE A 134 8.56 -10.48 14.60
C PHE A 134 8.04 -11.83 14.09
N PHE A 135 7.20 -11.83 13.04
CA PHE A 135 6.56 -13.06 12.53
C PHE A 135 7.32 -13.73 11.37
N TYR A 136 8.14 -12.99 10.62
CA TYR A 136 8.82 -13.50 9.43
C TYR A 136 10.36 -13.55 9.53
N GLY A 137 10.94 -13.24 10.69
CA GLY A 137 12.31 -13.61 11.06
C GLY A 137 13.45 -13.03 10.19
N GLY A 138 13.26 -11.85 9.60
CA GLY A 138 14.27 -11.24 8.71
C GLY A 138 14.55 -9.76 9.01
N ASN A 139 15.78 -9.32 8.66
CA ASN A 139 16.18 -7.91 8.73
C ASN A 139 15.21 -7.05 7.89
N THR A 140 14.49 -6.17 8.57
CA THR A 140 13.35 -5.41 8.04
C THR A 140 13.72 -4.26 7.11
N ALA A 141 15.01 -4.00 6.89
CA ALA A 141 15.50 -2.96 5.98
C ALA A 141 15.55 -3.38 4.50
N THR A 142 15.39 -4.68 4.18
CA THR A 142 15.68 -5.22 2.83
C THR A 142 14.60 -6.11 2.23
N ASN A 143 13.48 -6.38 2.91
CA ASN A 143 12.37 -7.13 2.32
C ASN A 143 11.50 -6.18 1.47
N SER A 144 11.84 -6.06 0.19
CA SER A 144 11.07 -5.32 -0.82
C SER A 144 9.80 -6.10 -1.18
N TYR A 145 8.75 -5.95 -0.37
CA TYR A 145 7.42 -6.47 -0.72
C TYR A 145 6.82 -5.59 -1.82
N SER A 146 6.68 -6.13 -3.03
CA SER A 146 6.07 -5.39 -4.13
C SER A 146 4.56 -5.61 -4.19
N LEU A 147 3.77 -4.54 -4.09
CA LEU A 147 2.37 -4.58 -4.52
C LEU A 147 2.33 -4.52 -6.04
N GLN A 148 1.72 -5.54 -6.65
CA GLN A 148 1.60 -5.62 -8.11
C GLN A 148 0.17 -5.26 -8.53
N ALA A 149 0.07 -4.37 -9.51
CA ALA A 149 -1.19 -4.08 -10.19
C ALA A 149 -0.94 -4.11 -11.70
N ALA A 150 -1.76 -4.86 -12.42
CA ALA A 150 -1.71 -4.92 -13.88
C ALA A 150 -3.13 -4.85 -14.44
N MET A 151 -3.29 -4.15 -15.55
CA MET A 151 -4.54 -4.13 -16.31
C MET A 151 -4.26 -4.23 -17.80
N THR A 152 -5.19 -4.84 -18.51
CA THR A 152 -5.18 -4.97 -19.96
C THR A 152 -6.47 -4.41 -20.55
N MET A 153 -6.39 -3.61 -21.60
CA MET A 153 -7.56 -3.14 -22.35
C MET A 153 -7.34 -3.25 -23.85
N ARG A 154 -8.44 -3.32 -24.59
CA ARG A 154 -8.42 -3.20 -26.05
C ARG A 154 -8.14 -1.76 -26.44
N ALA A 155 -7.21 -1.56 -27.37
CA ALA A 155 -6.95 -0.26 -27.96
C ALA A 155 -8.16 0.19 -28.81
N LEU A 156 -8.47 1.48 -28.77
CA LEU A 156 -9.62 2.12 -29.43
C LEU A 156 -9.21 3.14 -30.49
#